data_AF-A0A7K8NRL5-F1
#
_entry.id   AF-A0A7K8NRL5-F1
#
_cell.length_a   1.000
_cell.length_b   1.000
_cell.length_c   1.000
_cell.angle_alpha   90.00
_cell.angle_beta   90.00
_cell.angle_gamma   90.00
#
_symmetry.space_group_name_H-M   'P 1'
#
loop_
_entity.id
_entity.type
_entity.pdbx_description
1 polymer ?
#
loop_
_entity_poly.entity_id
_entity_poly.type
_entity_poly.pdbx_seq_one_letter_code
_entity_poly.pdbx_strand_id
1 'polypeptide(L)'
;LWMFFSRYEPQTDIPPDVETEQDRVFFIKAVAQFMATKAHIKLNTKKLYQADGYAVKELLKITSVLYSAMNTKGMERTEVSEEDSSKFKFDLGSKVADLKAARQLASEITSKGASLYDLLGKEVELREARTESIARPLEINEAEKMMKIAIDNILEQVQKTNDMLNNVALDEANLEARIEKRKLELEVSQKRLQTLQSVRPAFMDEYEKIEEELQKQYSSYIEKFHNLSCMEQLLDDHRRTEQEMFEEAANILHLMQNRLKEEEQNLLKSGNNDDSDMEIQEDEGSDSEGEERQTMKQRTAMETKVQG
;
A
#
# COMPACT_ATOMS: atom_id res chain seq x y z
N LEU A 1 21.64 21.41 -29.85
CA LEU A 1 21.28 22.85 -29.86
C LEU A 1 21.46 23.45 -31.24
N TRP A 2 22.69 23.50 -31.75
CA TRP A 2 22.99 24.04 -33.08
C TRP A 2 22.11 23.43 -34.20
N MET A 3 21.94 22.10 -34.23
CA MET A 3 21.06 21.44 -35.19
C MET A 3 19.58 21.89 -35.13
N PHE A 4 19.03 22.10 -33.93
CA PHE A 4 17.65 22.58 -33.78
C PHE A 4 17.51 24.04 -34.22
N PHE A 5 18.58 24.81 -34.04
CA PHE A 5 18.66 26.21 -34.39
C PHE A 5 18.72 26.42 -35.91
N SER A 6 19.58 25.66 -36.61
CA SER A 6 19.67 25.69 -38.08
C SER A 6 18.38 25.27 -38.78
N ARG A 7 17.49 24.53 -38.10
CA ARG A 7 16.18 24.13 -38.61
C ARG A 7 15.09 25.19 -38.41
N TYR A 8 15.27 26.10 -37.46
CA TYR A 8 14.31 27.17 -37.17
C TYR A 8 14.56 28.40 -38.05
N GLU A 9 15.82 28.80 -38.26
CA GLU A 9 16.16 29.91 -39.16
C GLU A 9 17.57 29.73 -39.78
N PRO A 10 17.68 29.44 -41.09
CA PRO A 10 18.95 29.09 -41.74
C PRO A 10 19.98 30.24 -41.91
N GLN A 11 19.56 31.49 -41.70
CA GLN A 11 20.34 32.71 -42.00
C GLN A 11 21.04 33.30 -40.76
N THR A 12 21.13 32.55 -39.66
CA THR A 12 21.55 33.11 -38.38
C THR A 12 23.06 32.93 -38.15
N ASP A 13 23.77 34.05 -38.00
CA ASP A 13 25.22 34.11 -37.82
C ASP A 13 25.57 34.04 -36.31
N ILE A 14 25.46 32.84 -35.73
CA ILE A 14 26.00 32.57 -34.38
C ILE A 14 27.37 31.90 -34.55
N PRO A 15 28.45 32.45 -33.97
CA PRO A 15 29.76 31.83 -33.99
C PRO A 15 29.67 30.38 -33.46
N PRO A 16 30.06 29.37 -34.26
CA PRO A 16 29.99 27.96 -33.87
C PRO A 16 31.18 27.56 -32.99
N ASP A 17 32.03 28.50 -32.59
CA ASP A 17 33.21 28.21 -31.80
C ASP A 17 32.84 28.00 -30.32
N VAL A 18 33.24 26.86 -29.77
CA VAL A 18 32.86 26.37 -28.43
C VAL A 18 34.12 25.88 -27.70
N GLU A 19 35.31 26.23 -28.19
CA GLU A 19 36.60 25.77 -27.67
C GLU A 19 36.84 26.30 -26.25
N THR A 20 36.62 27.60 -26.01
CA THR A 20 36.81 28.21 -24.69
C THR A 20 35.54 28.24 -23.83
N GLU A 21 35.72 28.34 -22.52
CA GLU A 21 34.60 28.49 -21.58
C GLU A 21 33.78 29.75 -21.85
N GLN A 22 34.45 30.85 -22.23
CA GLN A 22 33.79 32.12 -22.54
C GLN A 22 32.92 31.99 -23.79
N ASP A 23 33.41 31.28 -24.80
CA ASP A 23 32.67 31.06 -26.05
C ASP A 23 31.44 30.17 -25.83
N ARG A 24 31.55 29.14 -24.98
CA ARG A 24 30.39 28.31 -24.57
C ARG A 24 29.29 29.12 -23.91
N VAL A 25 29.66 29.99 -22.98
CA VAL A 25 28.70 30.84 -22.27
C VAL A 25 28.07 31.84 -23.24
N PHE A 26 28.85 32.42 -24.14
CA PHE A 26 28.35 33.33 -25.17
C PHE A 26 27.35 32.61 -26.11
N PHE A 27 27.71 31.42 -26.59
CA PHE A 27 26.87 30.58 -27.45
C PHE A 27 25.51 30.28 -26.80
N ILE A 28 25.48 29.86 -25.54
CA ILE A 28 24.23 29.55 -24.83
C ILE A 28 23.36 30.79 -24.61
N LYS A 29 23.98 31.93 -24.28
CA LYS A 29 23.27 33.20 -24.12
C LYS A 29 22.65 33.65 -25.45
N ALA A 30 23.41 33.60 -26.53
CA ALA A 30 22.95 33.95 -27.86
C ALA A 30 21.74 33.10 -28.29
N VAL A 31 21.81 31.78 -28.10
CA VAL A 31 20.71 30.86 -28.41
C VAL A 31 19.47 31.15 -27.55
N ALA A 32 19.63 31.36 -26.25
CA ALA A 32 18.49 31.65 -25.37
C ALA A 32 17.83 33.00 -25.68
N GLN A 33 18.62 34.03 -25.99
CA GLN A 33 18.12 35.34 -26.38
C GLN A 33 17.38 35.29 -27.72
N PHE A 34 17.89 34.53 -28.69
CA PHE A 34 17.21 34.33 -29.96
C PHE A 34 15.87 33.62 -29.77
N MET A 35 15.84 32.51 -29.04
CA MET A 35 14.60 31.74 -28.82
C MET A 35 13.55 32.56 -28.08
N ALA A 36 13.97 33.43 -27.15
CA ALA A 36 13.05 34.32 -26.44
C ALA A 36 12.49 35.44 -27.34
N THR A 37 13.28 35.95 -28.29
CA THR A 37 12.90 37.09 -29.14
C THR A 37 12.16 36.66 -30.40
N LYS A 38 12.55 35.54 -31.03
CA LYS A 38 12.01 35.07 -32.30
C LYS A 38 10.94 33.99 -32.15
N ALA A 39 11.16 33.05 -31.24
CA ALA A 39 10.22 31.95 -31.00
C ALA A 39 9.30 32.20 -29.80
N HIS A 40 9.51 33.29 -29.04
CA HIS A 40 8.85 33.57 -27.76
C HIS A 40 8.96 32.42 -26.73
N ILE A 41 10.03 31.62 -26.81
CA ILE A 41 10.29 30.50 -25.90
C ILE A 41 11.39 30.92 -24.91
N LYS A 42 11.02 31.00 -23.62
CA LYS A 42 11.97 31.31 -22.55
C LYS A 42 12.72 30.05 -22.11
N LEU A 43 14.03 30.02 -22.39
CA LEU A 43 14.93 28.94 -22.01
C LEU A 43 15.76 29.30 -20.78
N ASN A 44 16.06 28.32 -19.93
CA ASN A 44 16.97 28.51 -18.81
C ASN A 44 18.42 28.23 -19.23
N THR A 45 19.23 29.28 -19.35
CA THR A 45 20.64 29.21 -19.77
C THR A 45 21.52 28.39 -18.82
N LYS A 46 21.25 28.41 -17.51
CA LYS A 46 22.03 27.64 -16.52
C LYS A 46 21.80 26.14 -16.69
N LYS A 47 20.54 25.72 -16.85
CA LYS A 47 20.19 24.32 -17.11
C LYS A 47 20.70 23.84 -18.46
N LEU A 48 20.73 24.74 -19.46
CA LEU A 48 21.25 24.41 -20.77
C LEU A 48 22.77 24.21 -20.76
N TYR A 49 23.51 25.01 -19.97
CA TYR A 49 24.96 24.89 -19.80
C TYR A 49 25.37 23.65 -19.00
N GLN A 50 24.53 23.20 -18.06
CA GLN A 50 24.77 21.99 -17.26
C GLN A 50 24.78 20.69 -18.09
N ALA A 51 24.17 20.69 -19.28
CA ALA A 51 24.18 19.59 -20.24
C ALA A 51 23.75 18.21 -19.68
N ASP A 52 22.96 18.20 -18.60
CA ASP A 52 22.46 16.99 -17.94
C ASP A 52 20.97 16.73 -18.25
N GLY A 53 20.29 15.88 -17.47
CA GLY A 53 18.86 15.60 -17.64
C GLY A 53 17.96 16.85 -17.53
N TYR A 54 18.43 17.94 -16.92
CA TYR A 54 17.69 19.21 -16.89
C TYR A 54 17.82 19.99 -18.21
N ALA A 55 18.93 19.84 -18.94
CA ALA A 55 19.08 20.42 -20.28
C ALA A 55 18.07 19.81 -21.26
N VAL A 56 17.80 18.51 -21.15
CA VAL A 56 16.80 17.79 -21.97
C VAL A 56 15.41 18.39 -21.80
N LYS A 57 15.02 18.77 -20.58
CA LYS A 57 13.72 19.42 -20.31
C LYS A 57 13.59 20.78 -20.99
N GLU A 58 14.68 21.54 -21.07
CA GLU A 58 14.70 22.82 -21.78
C GLU A 58 14.70 22.62 -23.31
N LEU A 59 15.41 21.61 -23.81
CA LEU A 59 15.38 21.23 -25.23
C LEU A 59 14.00 20.74 -25.67
N LEU A 60 13.28 20.02 -24.80
CA LEU A 60 11.94 19.51 -25.11
C LEU A 60 10.95 20.64 -25.41
N LYS A 61 11.10 21.82 -24.81
CA LYS A 61 10.26 23.00 -25.12
C LYS A 61 10.42 23.46 -26.58
N ILE A 62 11.64 23.35 -27.10
CA ILE A 62 11.96 23.70 -28.49
C ILE A 62 11.42 22.60 -29.39
N THR A 63 11.73 21.34 -29.07
CA THR A 63 11.33 20.16 -29.86
C THR A 63 9.82 19.97 -29.90
N SER A 64 9.07 20.26 -28.82
CA SER A 64 7.61 20.14 -28.82
C SER A 64 6.96 21.11 -29.80
N VAL A 65 7.46 22.35 -29.88
CA VAL A 65 6.95 23.35 -30.83
C VAL A 65 7.28 22.96 -32.27
N LEU A 66 8.51 22.51 -32.52
CA LEU A 66 8.93 22.00 -33.83
C LEU A 66 8.18 20.72 -34.24
N TYR A 67 7.95 19.80 -33.31
CA TYR A 67 7.22 18.55 -33.53
C TYR A 67 5.74 18.80 -33.79
N SER A 68 5.10 19.68 -33.02
CA SER A 68 3.73 20.12 -33.29
C SER A 68 3.61 20.77 -34.66
N ALA A 69 4.55 21.65 -35.03
CA ALA A 69 4.57 22.26 -36.35
C ALA A 69 4.80 21.23 -37.49
N MET A 70 5.62 20.21 -37.23
CA MET A 70 5.89 19.13 -38.19
C MET A 70 4.69 18.20 -38.35
N ASN A 71 3.99 17.85 -37.26
CA ASN A 71 2.76 17.05 -37.32
C ASN A 71 1.60 17.81 -37.98
N THR A 72 1.52 19.13 -37.83
CA THR A 72 0.54 19.93 -38.58
C THR A 72 0.81 19.95 -40.08
N LYS A 73 2.06 19.74 -40.52
CA LYS A 73 2.42 19.57 -41.94
C LYS A 73 2.39 18.11 -42.41
N GLY A 74 2.52 17.14 -41.51
CA GLY A 74 2.49 15.70 -41.79
C GLY A 74 1.09 15.10 -41.88
N MET A 75 0.05 15.83 -41.46
CA MET A 75 -1.34 15.36 -41.46
C MET A 75 -1.97 15.24 -42.87
N GLU A 76 -1.26 15.59 -43.95
CA GLU A 76 -1.74 15.34 -45.32
C GLU A 76 -1.21 14.06 -45.97
N ARG A 77 -0.21 13.39 -45.38
CA ARG A 77 0.29 12.11 -45.89
C ARG A 77 0.87 11.29 -44.77
N THR A 78 0.08 10.39 -44.19
CA THR A 78 0.39 8.96 -44.09
C THR A 78 -0.75 8.28 -43.36
N GLU A 79 -1.13 7.16 -43.94
CA GLU A 79 -2.23 6.29 -43.58
C GLU A 79 -2.18 5.81 -42.12
N VAL A 80 -3.37 5.50 -41.63
CA VAL A 80 -3.67 4.86 -40.35
C VAL A 80 -2.76 3.66 -40.13
N SER A 81 -1.80 3.78 -39.22
CA SER A 81 -1.17 2.62 -38.58
C SER A 81 -1.56 2.64 -37.11
N GLU A 82 -2.47 1.72 -36.78
CA GLU A 82 -2.93 1.40 -35.44
C GLU A 82 -1.78 0.81 -34.62
N GLU A 83 -0.97 1.63 -33.94
CA GLU A 83 0.03 1.09 -33.00
C GLU A 83 0.60 2.16 -32.03
N ASP A 84 -0.24 2.77 -31.19
CA ASP A 84 0.21 3.22 -29.84
C ASP A 84 -1.01 3.47 -28.91
N SER A 85 -1.87 2.47 -28.72
CA SER A 85 -3.01 2.55 -27.79
C SER A 85 -2.59 2.38 -26.31
N SER A 86 -1.30 2.22 -26.02
CA SER A 86 -0.79 1.89 -24.68
C SER A 86 -0.09 3.04 -23.95
N LYS A 87 -0.16 4.28 -24.43
CA LYS A 87 0.37 5.48 -23.73
C LYS A 87 -0.67 6.49 -23.23
N PHE A 88 -1.97 6.23 -23.38
CA PHE A 88 -3.03 7.12 -22.88
C PHE A 88 -3.42 6.84 -21.41
N LYS A 89 -2.43 6.63 -20.54
CA LYS A 89 -2.62 6.67 -19.09
C LYS A 89 -1.85 7.84 -18.52
N PHE A 90 -2.36 9.07 -18.69
CA PHE A 90 -2.16 10.18 -17.76
C PHE A 90 -3.09 11.33 -18.22
N ASP A 91 -3.69 12.05 -17.26
CA ASP A 91 -4.67 13.14 -17.43
C ASP A 91 -6.17 12.79 -17.58
N LEU A 92 -6.63 11.67 -17.02
CA LEU A 92 -8.07 11.50 -16.78
C LEU A 92 -8.58 12.41 -15.65
N GLY A 93 -7.78 12.64 -14.60
CA GLY A 93 -8.18 13.46 -13.45
C GLY A 93 -8.36 14.94 -13.79
N SER A 94 -7.45 15.52 -14.58
CA SER A 94 -7.54 16.89 -15.09
C SER A 94 -8.69 17.04 -16.07
N LYS A 95 -8.86 16.14 -17.05
CA LYS A 95 -10.01 16.16 -17.97
C LYS A 95 -11.36 15.98 -17.27
N VAL A 96 -11.43 15.20 -16.19
CA VAL A 96 -12.66 15.04 -15.38
C VAL A 96 -12.93 16.29 -14.54
N ALA A 97 -11.89 16.94 -14.00
CA ALA A 97 -12.02 18.23 -13.32
C ALA A 97 -12.51 19.32 -14.30
N ASP A 98 -11.93 19.36 -15.50
CA ASP A 98 -12.33 20.29 -16.56
C ASP A 98 -13.77 20.02 -17.03
N LEU A 99 -14.18 18.75 -17.13
CA LEU A 99 -15.57 18.37 -17.42
C LEU A 99 -16.55 18.79 -16.33
N LYS A 100 -16.16 18.68 -15.05
CA LYS A 100 -16.97 19.16 -13.92
C LYS A 100 -17.07 20.69 -13.94
N ALA A 101 -15.96 21.38 -14.17
CA ALA A 101 -15.95 22.84 -14.31
C ALA A 101 -16.80 23.30 -15.50
N ALA A 102 -16.71 22.62 -16.64
CA ALA A 102 -17.52 22.92 -17.82
C ALA A 102 -19.03 22.71 -17.57
N ARG A 103 -19.42 21.64 -16.84
CA ARG A 103 -20.81 21.45 -16.42
C ARG A 103 -21.29 22.52 -15.46
N GLN A 104 -20.45 22.90 -14.49
CA GLN A 104 -20.77 23.97 -13.54
C GLN A 104 -20.97 25.31 -14.27
N LEU A 105 -20.05 25.67 -15.16
CA LEU A 105 -20.16 26.86 -15.99
C LEU A 105 -21.38 26.83 -16.91
N ALA A 106 -21.71 25.68 -17.51
CA ALA A 106 -22.92 25.54 -18.32
C ALA A 106 -24.18 25.78 -17.46
N SER A 107 -24.23 25.25 -16.24
CA SER A 107 -25.34 25.48 -15.31
C SER A 107 -25.42 26.95 -14.90
N GLU A 108 -24.29 27.61 -14.65
CA GLU A 108 -24.22 29.04 -14.35
C GLU A 108 -24.66 29.88 -15.55
N ILE A 109 -24.26 29.54 -16.78
CA ILE A 109 -24.71 30.22 -18.00
C ILE A 109 -26.22 30.10 -18.14
N THR A 110 -26.80 28.93 -17.90
CA THR A 110 -28.26 28.76 -17.94
C THR A 110 -28.95 29.57 -16.84
N SER A 111 -28.43 29.55 -15.61
CA SER A 111 -28.97 30.31 -14.48
C SER A 111 -28.89 31.83 -14.71
N LYS A 112 -27.73 32.32 -15.17
CA LYS A 112 -27.53 33.73 -15.51
C LYS A 112 -28.35 34.13 -16.73
N GLY A 113 -28.49 33.26 -17.72
CA GLY A 113 -29.33 33.47 -18.89
C GLY A 113 -30.82 33.61 -18.51
N ALA A 114 -31.31 32.74 -17.62
CA ALA A 114 -32.67 32.85 -17.07
C ALA A 114 -32.86 34.14 -16.27
N SER A 115 -31.94 34.46 -15.36
CA SER A 115 -31.97 35.72 -14.62
C SER A 115 -31.91 36.94 -15.54
N LEU A 116 -31.12 36.89 -16.61
CA LEU A 116 -31.01 37.97 -17.58
C LEU A 116 -32.30 38.12 -18.39
N TYR A 117 -32.92 37.02 -18.82
CA TYR A 117 -34.22 37.03 -19.49
C TYR A 117 -35.30 37.68 -18.61
N ASP A 118 -35.37 37.30 -17.33
CA ASP A 118 -36.33 37.88 -16.38
C ASP A 118 -36.07 39.37 -16.13
N LEU A 119 -34.79 39.78 -16.07
CA LEU A 119 -34.41 41.19 -15.92
C LEU A 119 -34.70 42.02 -17.17
N LEU A 120 -34.42 41.50 -18.38
CA LEU A 120 -34.77 42.17 -19.63
C LEU A 120 -36.29 42.25 -19.83
N GLY A 121 -37.04 41.24 -19.42
CA GLY A 121 -38.51 41.28 -19.44
C GLY A 121 -39.08 42.44 -18.62
N LYS A 122 -38.38 42.82 -17.54
CA LYS A 122 -38.74 43.97 -16.68
C LYS A 122 -38.14 45.30 -17.16
N GLU A 123 -37.27 45.32 -18.18
CA GLU A 123 -36.57 46.55 -18.60
C GLU A 123 -37.54 47.62 -19.08
N VAL A 124 -38.69 47.28 -19.67
CA VAL A 124 -39.67 48.29 -20.12
C VAL A 124 -40.21 49.08 -18.93
N GLU A 125 -40.64 48.38 -17.88
CA GLU A 125 -41.12 48.99 -16.63
C GLU A 125 -40.00 49.72 -15.88
N LEU A 126 -38.83 49.08 -15.77
CA LEU A 126 -37.66 49.65 -15.11
C LEU A 126 -37.12 50.89 -15.85
N ARG A 127 -37.25 50.95 -17.17
CA ARG A 127 -36.83 52.09 -17.99
C ARG A 127 -37.71 53.31 -17.74
N GLU A 128 -39.02 53.13 -17.64
CA GLU A 128 -39.95 54.19 -17.27
C GLU A 128 -39.66 54.67 -15.85
N ALA A 129 -39.59 53.75 -14.88
CA ALA A 129 -39.27 54.07 -13.48
C ALA A 129 -37.90 54.74 -13.32
N ARG A 130 -36.89 54.32 -14.10
CA ARG A 130 -35.55 54.94 -14.13
C ARG A 130 -35.61 56.35 -14.71
N THR A 131 -36.35 56.56 -15.79
CA THR A 131 -36.48 57.88 -16.43
C THR A 131 -37.22 58.85 -15.50
N GLU A 132 -38.27 58.37 -14.83
CA GLU A 132 -39.00 59.13 -13.80
C GLU A 132 -38.10 59.46 -12.59
N SER A 133 -37.32 58.49 -12.10
CA SER A 133 -36.38 58.69 -10.99
C SER A 133 -35.23 59.65 -11.34
N ILE A 134 -34.74 59.63 -12.58
CA ILE A 134 -33.69 60.55 -13.07
C ILE A 134 -34.27 61.95 -13.29
N ALA A 135 -35.52 62.05 -13.74
CA ALA A 135 -36.21 63.32 -13.92
C ALA A 135 -36.57 63.98 -12.58
N ARG A 136 -36.63 63.19 -11.49
CA ARG A 136 -36.82 63.71 -10.14
C ARG A 136 -35.62 64.58 -9.74
N PRO A 137 -35.83 65.87 -9.43
CA PRO A 137 -34.74 66.70 -8.92
C PRO A 137 -34.23 66.10 -7.61
N LEU A 138 -32.91 65.97 -7.48
CA LEU A 138 -32.27 65.40 -6.30
C LEU A 138 -32.69 66.16 -5.04
N GLU A 139 -33.48 65.50 -4.19
CA GLU A 139 -33.82 66.01 -2.87
C GLU A 139 -32.57 65.87 -1.98
N ILE A 140 -31.75 66.92 -1.93
CA ILE A 140 -30.48 66.96 -1.18
C ILE A 140 -30.68 66.51 0.28
N ASN A 141 -31.84 66.82 0.87
CA ASN A 141 -32.20 66.41 2.23
C ASN A 141 -32.42 64.90 2.38
N GLU A 142 -33.02 64.23 1.39
CA GLU A 142 -33.17 62.77 1.38
C GLU A 142 -31.82 62.08 1.17
N ALA A 143 -31.00 62.61 0.26
CA ALA A 143 -29.64 62.12 0.04
C ALA A 143 -28.77 62.23 1.31
N GLU A 144 -28.83 63.37 2.02
CA GLU A 144 -28.13 63.56 3.29
C GLU A 144 -28.62 62.57 4.36
N LYS A 145 -29.93 62.35 4.47
CA LYS A 145 -30.51 61.38 5.41
C LYS A 145 -30.05 59.96 5.09
N MET A 146 -30.05 59.57 3.82
CA MET A 146 -29.57 58.25 3.38
C MET A 146 -28.07 58.09 3.63
N MET A 147 -27.28 59.13 3.43
CA MET A 147 -25.85 59.13 3.78
C MET A 147 -25.63 58.97 5.28
N LYS A 148 -26.40 59.66 6.13
CA LYS A 148 -26.34 59.49 7.59
C LYS A 148 -26.64 58.05 8.02
N ILE A 149 -27.73 57.48 7.48
CA ILE A 149 -28.09 56.08 7.75
C ILE A 149 -26.98 55.12 7.28
N ALA A 150 -26.38 55.37 6.11
CA ALA A 150 -25.27 54.56 5.61
C ALA A 150 -24.04 54.66 6.51
N ILE A 151 -23.71 55.86 7.01
CA ILE A 151 -22.63 56.07 7.98
C ILE A 151 -22.92 55.30 9.27
N ASP A 152 -24.13 55.41 9.82
CA ASP A 152 -24.52 54.72 11.05
C ASP A 152 -24.44 53.20 10.90
N ASN A 153 -24.89 52.65 9.77
CA ASN A 153 -24.77 51.22 9.46
C ASN A 153 -23.31 50.77 9.37
N ILE A 154 -22.43 51.57 8.74
CA ILE A 154 -21.00 51.26 8.67
C ILE A 154 -20.37 51.32 10.06
N LEU A 155 -20.73 52.31 10.88
CA LEU A 155 -20.25 52.41 12.26
C LEU A 155 -20.69 51.21 13.11
N GLU A 156 -21.93 50.75 12.96
CA GLU A 156 -22.42 49.54 13.63
C GLU A 156 -21.66 48.29 13.15
N GLN A 157 -21.38 48.19 11.85
CA GLN A 157 -20.57 47.10 11.31
C GLN A 157 -19.13 47.13 11.84
N VAL A 158 -18.51 48.30 11.92
CA VAL A 158 -17.17 48.48 12.51
C VAL A 158 -17.17 48.10 13.99
N GLN A 159 -18.21 48.47 14.73
CA GLN A 159 -18.32 48.06 16.13
C GLN A 159 -18.46 46.55 16.28
N LYS A 160 -19.32 45.91 15.48
CA LYS A 160 -19.48 44.44 15.47
C LYS A 160 -18.19 43.72 15.13
N THR A 161 -17.44 44.18 14.13
CA THR A 161 -16.16 43.57 13.77
C THR A 161 -15.10 43.77 14.85
N ASN A 162 -15.11 44.92 15.55
CA ASN A 162 -14.25 45.17 16.70
C ASN A 162 -14.58 44.22 17.87
N ASP A 163 -15.87 44.04 18.19
CA ASP A 163 -16.30 43.11 19.24
C ASP A 163 -15.91 41.67 18.90
N MET A 164 -16.06 41.25 17.63
CA MET A 164 -15.57 39.96 17.15
C MET A 164 -14.06 39.81 17.29
N LEU A 165 -13.29 40.86 16.97
CA LEU A 165 -11.83 40.84 17.08
C LEU A 165 -11.39 40.72 18.55
N ASN A 166 -12.06 41.41 19.47
CA ASN A 166 -11.79 41.29 20.90
C ASN A 166 -12.10 39.87 21.42
N ASN A 167 -13.20 39.26 20.96
CA ASN A 167 -13.52 37.87 21.31
C ASN A 167 -12.45 36.90 20.80
N VAL A 168 -11.97 37.07 19.56
CA VAL A 168 -10.88 36.25 19.01
C VAL A 168 -9.60 36.43 19.81
N ALA A 169 -9.25 37.65 20.22
CA ALA A 169 -8.07 37.90 21.05
C ALA A 169 -8.17 37.22 22.44
N LEU A 170 -9.36 37.21 23.05
CA LEU A 170 -9.61 36.47 24.29
C LEU A 170 -9.49 34.96 24.09
N ASP A 171 -10.06 34.44 23.01
CA ASP A 171 -9.97 33.02 22.67
C ASP A 171 -8.53 32.58 22.38
N GLU A 172 -7.75 33.40 21.68
CA GLU A 172 -6.33 33.19 21.42
C GLU A 172 -5.54 33.12 22.74
N ALA A 173 -5.73 34.09 23.64
CA ALA A 173 -5.06 34.08 24.95
C ALA A 173 -5.44 32.86 25.79
N ASN A 174 -6.71 32.46 25.76
CA ASN A 174 -7.20 31.26 26.46
C ASN A 174 -6.60 29.98 25.86
N LEU A 175 -6.50 29.87 24.54
CA LEU A 175 -5.89 28.74 23.87
C LEU A 175 -4.39 28.66 24.16
N GLU A 176 -3.69 29.78 24.15
CA GLU A 176 -2.26 29.84 24.47
C GLU A 176 -2.00 29.36 25.91
N ALA A 177 -2.81 29.83 26.88
CA ALA A 177 -2.72 29.37 28.27
C ALA A 177 -2.98 27.85 28.40
N ARG A 178 -3.93 27.30 27.62
CA ARG A 178 -4.19 25.85 27.58
C ARG A 178 -3.04 25.08 26.95
N ILE A 179 -2.44 25.60 25.88
CA ILE A 179 -1.30 25.00 25.20
C ILE A 179 -0.11 24.95 26.16
N GLU A 180 0.22 26.04 26.84
CA GLU A 180 1.32 26.09 27.80
C GLU A 180 1.11 25.12 28.96
N LYS A 181 -0.10 25.07 29.52
CA LYS A 181 -0.44 24.07 30.55
C LYS A 181 -0.20 22.63 30.06
N ARG A 182 -0.64 22.32 28.83
CA ARG A 182 -0.44 20.99 28.22
C ARG A 182 1.02 20.69 27.93
N LYS A 183 1.83 21.66 27.51
CA LYS A 183 3.27 21.50 27.31
C LYS A 183 3.97 21.14 28.62
N LEU A 184 3.64 21.83 29.72
CA LEU A 184 4.19 21.53 31.04
C LEU A 184 3.79 20.13 31.54
N GLU A 185 2.51 19.75 31.39
CA GLU A 185 2.03 18.39 31.71
C GLU A 185 2.77 17.32 30.88
N LEU A 186 2.97 17.57 29.59
CA LEU A 186 3.72 16.69 28.69
C LEU A 186 5.16 16.54 29.15
N GLU A 187 5.85 17.64 29.48
CA GLU A 187 7.24 17.63 29.91
C GLU A 187 7.42 16.85 31.22
N VAL A 188 6.52 17.03 32.19
CA VAL A 188 6.51 16.27 33.44
C VAL A 188 6.30 14.77 33.18
N SER A 189 5.35 14.43 32.30
CA SER A 189 5.08 13.04 31.91
C SER A 189 6.26 12.41 31.18
N GLN A 190 6.90 13.14 30.27
CA GLN A 190 8.11 12.70 29.57
C GLN A 190 9.27 12.45 30.53
N LYS A 191 9.52 13.36 31.47
CA LYS A 191 10.53 13.16 32.52
C LYS A 191 10.21 11.91 33.35
N ARG A 192 8.96 11.72 33.74
CA ARG A 192 8.51 10.50 34.46
C ARG A 192 8.74 9.24 33.63
N LEU A 193 8.39 9.25 32.35
CA LEU A 193 8.62 8.13 31.45
C LEU A 193 10.11 7.82 31.32
N GLN A 194 10.96 8.83 31.15
CA GLN A 194 12.40 8.67 31.07
C GLN A 194 12.97 8.06 32.36
N THR A 195 12.51 8.53 33.53
CA THR A 195 12.92 7.91 34.81
C THR A 195 12.47 6.46 34.89
N LEU A 196 11.25 6.15 34.47
CA LEU A 196 10.73 4.78 34.50
C LEU A 196 11.48 3.85 33.52
N GLN A 197 11.83 4.34 32.34
CA GLN A 197 12.62 3.60 31.35
C GLN A 197 14.07 3.37 31.80
N SER A 198 14.65 4.34 32.52
CA SER A 198 16.02 4.19 33.04
C SER A 198 16.12 3.18 34.18
N VAL A 199 15.01 2.92 34.88
CA VAL A 199 14.97 1.98 36.00
C VAL A 199 14.69 0.58 35.46
N ARG A 200 15.69 -0.29 35.55
CA ARG A 200 15.54 -1.73 35.32
C ARG A 200 14.56 -2.30 36.36
N PRO A 201 13.46 -2.97 35.97
CA PRO A 201 12.54 -3.56 36.94
C PRO A 201 13.21 -4.65 37.78
N ALA A 202 12.92 -4.69 39.08
CA ALA A 202 13.57 -5.61 40.02
C ALA A 202 13.35 -7.10 39.70
N PHE A 203 12.22 -7.44 39.08
CA PHE A 203 11.89 -8.81 38.67
C PHE A 203 12.63 -9.27 37.41
N MET A 204 13.27 -8.36 36.65
CA MET A 204 14.01 -8.74 35.44
C MET A 204 15.19 -9.65 35.77
N ASP A 205 15.85 -9.45 36.91
CA ASP A 205 16.98 -10.27 37.33
C ASP A 205 16.54 -11.70 37.71
N GLU A 206 15.33 -11.84 38.25
CA GLU A 206 14.74 -13.15 38.54
C GLU A 206 14.28 -13.85 37.25
N TYR A 207 13.70 -13.08 36.32
CA TYR A 207 13.32 -13.58 35.00
C TYR A 207 14.51 -14.15 34.23
N GLU A 208 15.62 -13.38 34.13
CA GLU A 208 16.83 -13.82 33.42
C GLU A 208 17.43 -15.10 34.04
N LYS A 209 17.42 -15.23 35.38
CA LYS A 209 17.85 -16.46 36.05
C LYS A 209 16.99 -17.66 35.69
N ILE A 210 15.67 -17.48 35.72
CA ILE A 210 14.72 -18.55 35.36
C ILE A 210 14.87 -18.93 33.89
N GLU A 211 15.11 -17.96 33.00
CA GLU A 211 15.35 -18.21 31.59
C GLU A 211 16.63 -19.04 31.37
N GLU A 212 17.72 -18.71 32.06
CA GLU A 212 18.94 -19.52 32.02
C GLU A 212 18.73 -20.94 32.55
N GLU A 213 17.97 -21.09 33.64
CA GLU A 213 17.63 -22.40 34.19
C GLU A 213 16.78 -23.21 33.21
N LEU A 214 15.78 -22.58 32.59
CA LEU A 214 14.94 -23.20 31.57
C LEU A 214 15.78 -23.67 30.39
N GLN A 215 16.72 -22.86 29.93
CA GLN A 215 17.61 -23.22 28.82
C GLN A 215 18.48 -24.43 29.16
N LYS A 216 19.06 -24.47 30.37
CA LYS A 216 19.84 -25.63 30.86
C LYS A 216 18.98 -26.90 30.92
N GLN A 217 17.75 -26.79 31.43
CA GLN A 217 16.83 -27.93 31.50
C GLN A 217 16.41 -28.41 30.10
N TYR A 218 16.17 -27.49 29.17
CA TYR A 218 15.82 -27.83 27.79
C TYR A 218 16.95 -28.56 27.07
N SER A 219 18.21 -28.13 27.26
CA SER A 219 19.38 -28.84 26.73
C SER A 219 19.46 -30.27 27.28
N SER A 220 19.30 -30.46 28.60
CA SER A 220 19.31 -31.81 29.20
C SER A 220 18.13 -32.66 28.73
N TYR A 221 16.96 -32.06 28.53
CA TYR A 221 15.80 -32.74 27.97
C TYR A 221 16.07 -33.25 26.56
N ILE A 222 16.66 -32.44 25.68
CA ILE A 222 17.01 -32.86 24.31
C ILE A 222 17.98 -34.04 24.33
N GLU A 223 19.03 -33.98 25.15
CA GLU A 223 19.99 -35.08 25.25
C GLU A 223 19.34 -36.38 25.71
N LYS A 224 18.50 -36.30 26.75
CA LYS A 224 17.76 -37.47 27.26
C LYS A 224 16.76 -38.00 26.25
N PHE A 225 16.06 -37.11 25.55
CA PHE A 225 15.13 -37.48 24.50
C PHE A 225 15.86 -38.20 23.36
N HIS A 226 17.01 -37.67 22.92
CA HIS A 226 17.82 -38.30 21.89
C HIS A 226 18.32 -39.69 22.30
N ASN A 227 18.82 -39.82 23.54
CA ASN A 227 19.24 -41.10 24.10
C ASN A 227 18.08 -42.09 24.19
N LEU A 228 16.90 -41.64 24.62
CA LEU A 228 15.69 -42.46 24.69
C LEU A 228 15.29 -42.96 23.30
N SER A 229 15.18 -42.06 22.31
CA SER A 229 14.85 -42.44 20.94
C SER A 229 15.84 -43.43 20.34
N CYS A 230 17.13 -43.28 20.64
CA CYS A 230 18.16 -44.23 20.21
C CYS A 230 17.95 -45.63 20.84
N MET A 231 17.65 -45.68 22.15
CA MET A 231 17.41 -46.94 22.86
C MET A 231 16.10 -47.61 22.43
N GLU A 232 15.05 -46.83 22.17
CA GLU A 232 13.79 -47.32 21.60
C GLU A 232 14.01 -47.95 20.23
N GLN A 233 14.79 -47.29 19.36
CA GLN A 233 15.13 -47.82 18.04
C GLN A 233 15.93 -49.13 18.14
N LEU A 234 16.91 -49.22 19.05
CA LEU A 234 17.68 -50.45 19.26
C LEU A 234 16.80 -51.60 19.78
N LEU A 235 15.83 -51.31 20.64
CA LEU A 235 14.89 -52.33 21.13
C LEU A 235 13.97 -52.82 20.01
N ASP A 236 13.49 -51.93 19.16
CA ASP A 236 12.65 -52.29 18.02
C ASP A 236 13.42 -53.11 16.98
N ASP A 237 14.70 -52.79 16.74
CA ASP A 237 15.57 -53.58 15.88
C ASP A 237 15.85 -54.98 16.48
N HIS A 238 16.09 -55.09 17.79
CA HIS A 238 16.25 -56.39 18.45
C HIS A 238 14.99 -57.25 18.31
N ARG A 239 13.81 -56.67 18.58
CA ARG A 239 12.52 -57.36 18.40
C ARG A 239 12.31 -57.80 16.96
N ARG A 240 12.70 -56.97 15.98
CA ARG A 240 12.63 -57.34 14.55
C ARG A 240 13.52 -58.55 14.27
N THR A 241 14.76 -58.56 14.76
CA THR A 241 15.66 -59.71 14.56
C THR A 241 15.16 -60.98 15.25
N GLU A 242 14.61 -60.89 16.47
CA GLU A 242 14.02 -62.05 17.14
C GLU A 242 12.83 -62.61 16.37
N GLN A 243 11.99 -61.72 15.82
CA GLN A 243 10.86 -62.10 14.98
C GLN A 243 11.31 -62.77 13.69
N GLU A 244 12.32 -62.23 13.00
CA GLU A 244 12.90 -62.84 11.80
C GLU A 244 13.47 -64.24 12.10
N MET A 245 14.21 -64.39 13.20
CA MET A 245 14.73 -65.69 13.64
C MET A 245 13.62 -66.69 13.97
N PHE A 246 12.53 -66.22 14.59
CA PHE A 246 11.37 -67.06 14.89
C PHE A 246 10.64 -67.49 13.61
N GLU A 247 10.46 -66.59 12.66
CA GLU A 247 9.88 -66.87 11.34
C GLU A 247 10.75 -67.86 10.54
N GLU A 248 12.07 -67.68 10.54
CA GLU A 248 13.01 -68.64 9.94
C GLU A 248 12.92 -70.03 10.58
N ALA A 249 12.89 -70.10 11.91
CA ALA A 249 12.73 -71.37 12.64
C ALA A 249 11.38 -72.03 12.36
N ALA A 250 10.28 -71.26 12.31
CA ALA A 250 8.95 -71.74 11.94
C ALA A 250 8.93 -72.25 10.49
N ASN A 251 9.59 -71.55 9.56
CA ASN A 251 9.73 -71.96 8.16
C ASN A 251 10.51 -73.27 8.04
N ILE A 252 11.61 -73.44 8.78
CA ILE A 252 12.39 -74.69 8.82
C ILE A 252 11.56 -75.85 9.39
N LEU A 253 10.85 -75.61 10.50
CA LEU A 253 9.98 -76.62 11.11
C LEU A 253 8.85 -77.03 10.16
N HIS A 254 8.22 -76.07 9.50
CA HIS A 254 7.19 -76.32 8.50
C HIS A 254 7.73 -77.13 7.30
N LEU A 255 8.94 -76.82 6.82
CA LEU A 255 9.60 -77.59 5.77
C LEU A 255 9.89 -79.04 6.21
N MET A 256 10.38 -79.22 7.44
CA MET A 256 10.66 -80.54 8.01
C MET A 256 9.37 -81.35 8.22
N GLN A 257 8.30 -80.72 8.69
CA GLN A 257 6.99 -81.35 8.84
C GLN A 257 6.43 -81.79 7.47
N ASN A 258 6.54 -80.96 6.45
CA ASN A 258 6.09 -81.31 5.10
C ASN A 258 6.92 -82.45 4.50
N ARG A 259 8.23 -82.48 4.76
CA ARG A 259 9.10 -83.60 4.34
C ARG A 259 8.71 -84.91 5.03
N LEU A 260 8.41 -84.88 6.32
CA LEU A 260 7.95 -86.06 7.06
C LEU A 260 6.58 -86.55 6.55
N LYS A 261 5.64 -85.64 6.27
CA LYS A 261 4.36 -86.00 5.64
C LYS A 261 4.55 -86.65 4.27
N GLU A 262 5.50 -86.18 3.48
CA GLU A 262 5.85 -86.76 2.17
C GLU A 262 6.52 -88.15 2.31
N GLU A 263 7.41 -88.31 3.28
CA GLU A 263 8.03 -89.61 3.63
C GLU A 263 6.99 -90.62 4.15
N GLU A 264 6.05 -90.22 5.01
CA GLU A 264 4.92 -91.04 5.45
C GLU A 264 4.02 -91.43 4.28
N GLN A 265 3.67 -90.48 3.41
CA GLN A 265 2.86 -90.74 2.21
C GLN A 265 3.55 -91.69 1.23
N ASN A 266 4.88 -91.70 1.17
CA ASN A 266 5.67 -92.62 0.36
C ASN A 266 5.80 -94.02 1.01
N LEU A 267 5.88 -94.11 2.34
CA LEU A 267 5.85 -95.37 3.09
C LEU A 267 4.47 -96.05 2.99
N LEU A 268 3.39 -95.27 3.09
CA LEU A 268 2.00 -95.69 2.84
C LEU A 268 1.76 -96.15 1.40
N LYS A 269 2.62 -95.78 0.43
CA LYS A 269 2.56 -96.23 -0.97
C LYS A 269 3.41 -97.48 -1.28
N SER A 270 4.32 -97.91 -0.41
CA SER A 270 5.26 -99.01 -0.67
C SER A 270 4.98 -100.32 0.11
N GLY A 271 3.94 -100.36 0.96
CA GLY A 271 3.42 -101.57 1.59
C GLY A 271 1.97 -101.80 1.18
N ASN A 272 1.69 -102.93 0.53
CA ASN A 272 0.37 -103.32 0.02
C ASN A 272 -0.77 -103.29 1.07
N ASN A 273 -1.96 -103.02 0.51
CA ASN A 273 -3.29 -103.56 0.83
C ASN A 273 -4.07 -103.06 2.06
N ASP A 274 -5.33 -102.74 1.72
CA ASP A 274 -6.57 -102.94 2.46
C ASP A 274 -6.88 -102.06 3.68
N ASP A 275 -7.88 -101.21 3.41
CA ASP A 275 -9.18 -101.21 4.08
C ASP A 275 -9.39 -100.29 5.30
N SER A 276 -10.58 -99.67 5.27
CA SER A 276 -11.26 -98.92 6.33
C SER A 276 -10.68 -97.54 6.71
N ASP A 277 -11.31 -96.44 6.28
CA ASP A 277 -12.54 -95.86 6.84
C ASP A 277 -12.30 -95.11 8.17
N MET A 278 -12.32 -93.78 8.10
CA MET A 278 -12.88 -92.92 9.15
C MET A 278 -12.94 -91.47 8.63
N GLU A 279 -14.10 -91.10 8.06
CA GLU A 279 -14.56 -89.72 8.12
C GLU A 279 -14.75 -89.35 9.60
N ILE A 280 -13.77 -88.65 10.19
CA ILE A 280 -14.01 -87.85 11.39
C ILE A 280 -14.22 -86.41 10.92
N GLN A 281 -15.48 -86.01 11.01
CA GLN A 281 -15.95 -84.64 10.88
C GLN A 281 -15.17 -83.71 11.80
N GLU A 282 -14.73 -82.59 11.23
CA GLU A 282 -14.09 -81.49 11.95
C GLU A 282 -15.11 -80.90 12.94
N ASP A 283 -14.76 -80.99 14.22
CA ASP A 283 -15.46 -80.37 15.34
C ASP A 283 -15.21 -78.85 15.29
N GLU A 284 -16.26 -78.09 14.97
CA GLU A 284 -16.31 -76.65 15.23
C GLU A 284 -16.22 -76.41 16.74
N GLY A 285 -15.01 -76.10 17.19
CA GLY A 285 -14.71 -75.63 18.53
C GLY A 285 -14.00 -74.27 18.50
N SER A 286 -14.64 -73.29 17.86
CA SER A 286 -14.28 -71.88 17.97
C SER A 286 -14.79 -71.34 19.30
N ASP A 287 -13.95 -71.27 20.33
CA ASP A 287 -13.83 -70.12 21.26
C ASP A 287 -12.91 -70.45 22.45
N SER A 288 -11.91 -69.61 22.68
CA SER A 288 -11.76 -68.88 23.96
C SER A 288 -10.49 -68.04 23.95
N GLU A 289 -10.72 -66.75 23.73
CA GLU A 289 -10.25 -65.59 24.51
C GLU A 289 -8.81 -65.52 25.05
N GLY A 290 -8.13 -64.42 24.71
CA GLY A 290 -6.89 -64.06 25.38
C GLY A 290 -6.21 -62.74 25.01
N GLU A 291 -6.87 -61.77 24.39
CA GLU A 291 -6.31 -60.42 24.25
C GLU A 291 -7.40 -59.35 24.46
N GLU A 292 -7.30 -58.57 25.53
CA GLU A 292 -7.07 -57.14 25.35
C GLU A 292 -6.63 -56.45 26.64
N ARG A 293 -5.61 -55.62 26.45
CA ARG A 293 -4.83 -54.90 27.45
C ARG A 293 -5.67 -53.79 28.08
N GLN A 294 -5.83 -53.85 29.40
CA GLN A 294 -5.93 -52.61 30.18
C GLN A 294 -4.55 -51.93 30.20
N THR A 295 -4.47 -50.70 29.70
CA THR A 295 -3.89 -49.54 30.41
C THR A 295 -3.68 -48.38 29.44
N MET A 296 -4.68 -47.50 29.28
CA MET A 296 -4.36 -46.07 29.16
C MET A 296 -5.55 -45.16 29.48
N LYS A 297 -5.22 -44.04 30.13
CA LYS A 297 -6.01 -42.81 30.35
C LYS A 297 -6.82 -42.74 31.65
N GLN A 298 -6.10 -42.51 32.74
CA GLN A 298 -6.49 -41.53 33.74
C GLN A 298 -5.41 -40.46 33.83
N ARG A 299 -5.75 -39.22 33.41
CA ARG A 299 -5.31 -37.94 33.98
C ARG A 299 -5.69 -36.80 33.02
N THR A 300 -6.81 -36.14 33.30
CA THR A 300 -6.95 -34.71 33.08
C THR A 300 -7.75 -34.16 34.24
N ALA A 301 -7.03 -33.56 35.18
CA ALA A 301 -7.58 -32.85 36.32
C ALA A 301 -7.82 -31.39 35.93
N MET A 302 -9.02 -30.91 36.27
CA MET A 302 -9.32 -29.57 36.78
C MET A 302 -8.86 -28.35 35.96
N GLU A 303 -9.78 -27.86 35.11
CA GLU A 303 -9.96 -26.43 34.90
C GLU A 303 -10.91 -25.87 35.96
N THR A 304 -10.39 -25.04 36.86
CA THR A 304 -11.18 -24.08 37.64
C THR A 304 -10.45 -22.75 37.67
N LYS A 305 -11.06 -21.78 36.97
CA LYS A 305 -11.09 -20.33 37.22
C LYS A 305 -10.05 -19.74 38.17
N VAL A 306 -9.28 -18.78 37.64
CA VAL A 306 -8.85 -17.59 38.39
C VAL A 306 -9.25 -16.35 37.58
N GLN A 307 -10.01 -15.47 38.25
CA GLN A 307 -10.36 -14.13 37.82
C GLN A 307 -9.12 -13.22 37.91
N GLY A 308 -8.97 -12.35 36.91
CA GLY A 308 -8.05 -11.21 36.86
C GLY A 308 -8.39 -10.37 35.65
#